data_AF-A0A0K9YNJ0-F1
#
_entry.id   AF-A0A0K9YNJ0-F1
#
_cell.length_a   1.000
_cell.length_b   1.000
_cell.length_c   1.000
_cell.angle_alpha   90.00
_cell.angle_beta   90.00
_cell.angle_gamma   90.00
#
_symmetry.space_group_name_H-M   'P 1'
#
loop_
_entity.id
_entity.type
_entity.pdbx_description
1 polymer ?
#
loop_
_entity_poly.entity_id
_entity_poly.type
_entity_poly.pdbx_seq_one_letter_code
_entity_poly.pdbx_strand_id
1 'polypeptide(L)'
;MSFEVRNIYHFKSQDSEEYEITDSEELAKSHDFDYRLAHKLELVEYYTDYGEVFHGFLNTYDGLVLWRQEEEEGESGYELLKEKDLPH
;
A
#
# COMPACT_ATOMS: atom_id res chain seq x y z
N MET A 1 -17.35 -13.10 -6.04
CA MET A 1 -15.92 -12.82 -5.80
C MET A 1 -15.84 -11.85 -4.65
N SER A 2 -15.26 -12.27 -3.53
CA SER A 2 -14.96 -11.37 -2.41
C SER A 2 -13.59 -10.77 -2.72
N PHE A 3 -13.54 -9.48 -3.00
CA PHE A 3 -12.26 -8.79 -3.14
C PHE A 3 -11.73 -8.54 -1.73
N GLU A 4 -10.50 -8.98 -1.46
CA GLU A 4 -9.81 -8.69 -0.21
C GLU A 4 -9.44 -7.20 -0.16
N VAL A 5 -9.70 -6.57 0.98
CA VAL A 5 -9.25 -5.20 1.25
C VAL A 5 -8.01 -5.31 2.14
N ARG A 6 -6.85 -4.92 1.62
CA ARG A 6 -5.61 -4.86 2.40
C ARG A 6 -5.31 -3.42 2.81
N ASN A 7 -4.82 -3.26 4.03
CA ASN A 7 -4.27 -2.00 4.49
C ASN A 7 -2.78 -2.03 4.21
N ILE A 8 -2.27 -1.02 3.50
CA ILE A 8 -0.83 -0.90 3.25
C ILE A 8 -0.29 0.19 4.15
N TYR A 9 0.74 -0.15 4.91
CA TYR A 9 1.38 0.70 5.88
C TYR A 9 2.77 1.09 5.41
N HIS A 10 3.07 2.36 5.60
CA HIS A 10 4.37 2.97 5.45
C HIS A 10 4.89 3.22 6.87
N PHE A 11 6.03 2.64 7.22
CA PHE A 11 6.64 2.79 8.53
C PHE A 11 8.14 3.06 8.42
N LYS A 12 8.71 3.73 9.42
CA LYS A 12 10.16 3.91 9.52
C LYS A 12 10.80 2.66 10.13
N SER A 13 11.82 2.12 9.48
CA SER A 13 12.58 0.99 10.04
C SER A 13 13.29 1.41 11.33
N GLN A 14 13.46 0.48 12.27
CA GLN A 14 14.26 0.75 13.48
C GLN A 14 15.76 0.60 13.22
N ASP A 15 16.13 -0.22 12.23
CA ASP A 15 17.51 -0.52 11.86
C ASP A 15 18.04 0.42 10.76
N SER A 16 17.14 0.93 9.92
CA SER A 16 17.45 1.87 8.83
C SER A 16 16.78 3.22 9.02
N GLU A 17 17.44 4.31 8.61
CA GLU A 17 16.81 5.63 8.50
C GLU A 17 15.81 5.74 7.34
N GLU A 18 15.66 4.65 6.59
CA GLU A 18 14.77 4.50 5.46
C GLU A 18 13.36 4.09 5.90
N TYR A 19 12.40 4.42 5.04
CA TYR A 19 11.03 4.02 5.22
C TYR A 19 10.74 2.75 4.41
N GLU A 20 9.91 1.89 4.97
CA GLU A 20 9.52 0.62 4.40
C GLU A 20 8.00 0.55 4.28
N ILE A 21 7.53 -0.30 3.35
CA ILE A 21 6.11 -0.51 3.07
C ILE A 21 5.76 -1.96 3.36
N THR A 22 4.63 -2.19 4.04
CA THR A 22 4.14 -3.53 4.38
C THR A 22 2.62 -3.60 4.39
N ASP A 23 2.06 -4.74 4.07
CA ASP A 23 0.64 -5.06 4.26
C ASP A 23 0.34 -5.60 5.68
N SER A 24 1.36 -5.86 6.50
CA SER A 24 1.23 -6.41 7.85
C SER A 24 1.10 -5.31 8.91
N GLU A 25 -0.09 -5.17 9.50
CA GLU A 25 -0.32 -4.22 10.59
C GLU A 25 0.54 -4.53 11.82
N GLU A 26 0.76 -5.81 12.13
CA GLU A 26 1.57 -6.22 13.28
C GLU A 26 3.03 -5.80 13.11
N LEU A 27 3.57 -5.94 11.90
CA LEU A 27 4.92 -5.48 11.58
C LEU A 27 5.00 -3.95 11.71
N ALA A 28 4.08 -3.22 11.08
CA ALA A 28 4.05 -1.75 11.16
C ALA A 28 3.95 -1.25 12.61
N LYS A 29 3.11 -1.89 13.44
CA LYS A 29 2.97 -1.57 14.87
C LYS A 29 4.23 -1.88 15.66
N SER A 30 4.91 -2.99 15.37
CA SER A 30 6.13 -3.39 16.08
C SER A 30 7.26 -2.35 15.94
N HIS A 31 7.20 -1.50 14.92
CA HIS A 31 8.20 -0.46 14.70
C HIS A 31 7.94 0.84 15.49
N ASP A 32 6.79 0.98 16.18
CA ASP A 32 6.37 1.94 17.24
C ASP A 32 6.63 3.45 17.03
N PHE A 33 7.47 3.87 16.09
CA PHE A 33 8.02 5.23 16.02
C PHE A 33 7.31 6.15 15.02
N ASP A 34 6.86 5.66 13.87
CA ASP A 34 6.11 6.46 12.88
C ASP A 34 5.54 5.53 11.80
N TYR A 35 4.43 4.84 12.07
CA TYR A 35 3.72 4.08 11.03
C TYR A 35 2.40 4.75 10.66
N ARG A 36 2.11 4.77 9.36
CA ARG A 36 0.91 5.38 8.77
C ARG A 36 0.44 4.55 7.59
N LEU A 37 -0.75 4.84 7.06
CA LEU A 37 -1.13 4.26 5.78
C LEU A 37 -0.20 4.81 4.67
N ALA A 38 0.22 3.94 3.77
CA ALA A 38 1.01 4.33 2.61
C ALA A 38 0.18 5.22 1.67
N HIS A 39 0.85 6.13 0.98
CA HIS A 39 0.24 6.89 -0.11
C HIS A 39 0.08 6.02 -1.35
N LYS A 40 -0.89 6.36 -2.21
CA LYS A 40 -1.14 5.62 -3.46
C LYS A 40 0.08 5.53 -4.38
N LEU A 41 0.96 6.54 -4.36
CA LEU A 41 2.18 6.57 -5.16
C LEU A 41 3.22 5.56 -4.67
N GLU A 42 3.28 5.35 -3.36
CA GLU A 42 4.24 4.44 -2.71
C GLU A 42 3.86 2.97 -2.96
N LEU A 43 2.58 2.69 -3.26
CA LEU A 43 2.12 1.36 -3.64
C LEU A 43 2.83 0.82 -4.89
N VAL A 44 3.12 1.71 -5.86
CA VAL A 44 3.78 1.29 -7.10
C VAL A 44 5.16 0.73 -6.78
N GLU A 45 5.92 1.43 -5.94
CA GLU A 45 7.24 0.98 -5.52
C GLU A 45 7.16 -0.36 -4.78
N TYR A 46 6.20 -0.53 -3.85
CA TYR A 46 6.01 -1.78 -3.13
C TYR A 46 5.70 -2.98 -4.05
N TYR A 47 4.69 -2.88 -4.91
CA TYR A 47 4.29 -4.00 -5.76
C TYR A 47 5.25 -4.25 -6.94
N THR A 48 5.97 -3.22 -7.39
CA THR A 48 7.04 -3.38 -8.38
C THR A 48 8.28 -4.02 -7.78
N ASP A 49 8.69 -3.64 -6.56
CA ASP A 49 9.90 -4.15 -5.92
C ASP A 49 9.73 -5.58 -5.38
N TYR A 50 8.61 -5.86 -4.70
CA TYR A 50 8.33 -7.19 -4.15
C TYR A 50 7.91 -8.20 -5.21
N GLY A 51 7.53 -7.75 -6.42
CA GLY A 51 7.06 -8.63 -7.50
C GLY A 51 5.80 -9.43 -7.14
N GLU A 52 5.07 -9.04 -6.08
CA GLU A 52 3.87 -9.72 -5.63
C GLU A 52 2.72 -9.39 -6.57
N VAL A 53 2.16 -10.39 -7.25
CA VAL A 53 0.94 -10.23 -8.06
C VAL A 53 -0.28 -10.14 -7.14
N PHE A 54 -0.77 -8.92 -6.94
CA PHE A 54 -2.00 -8.67 -6.20
C PHE A 54 -3.10 -8.11 -7.12
N HIS A 55 -4.34 -8.52 -6.89
CA HIS A 55 -5.51 -7.88 -7.50
C HIS A 55 -6.60 -7.75 -6.45
N GLY A 56 -6.87 -6.53 -6.02
CA GLY A 56 -7.82 -6.28 -4.95
C GLY A 56 -7.87 -4.82 -4.54
N PHE A 57 -8.52 -4.57 -3.40
CA PHE A 57 -8.67 -3.23 -2.89
C PHE A 57 -7.58 -2.94 -1.85
N LEU A 58 -6.97 -1.76 -1.97
CA LEU A 58 -5.96 -1.26 -1.06
C LEU A 58 -6.48 -0.02 -0.36
N ASN A 59 -6.51 -0.06 0.95
CA ASN A 59 -6.80 1.10 1.77
C ASN A 59 -5.48 1.84 2.03
N THR A 60 -5.40 3.04 1.46
CA THR A 60 -4.25 3.94 1.51
C THR A 60 -4.57 5.18 2.32
N TYR A 61 -3.57 6.03 2.52
CA TYR A 61 -3.78 7.36 3.08
C TYR A 61 -4.68 8.21 2.17
N ASP A 62 -4.45 8.17 0.85
CA ASP A 62 -5.26 8.88 -0.15
C ASP A 62 -6.71 8.36 -0.20
N GLY A 63 -6.92 7.08 0.14
CA GLY A 63 -8.23 6.46 0.21
C GLY A 63 -8.26 5.03 -0.32
N LEU A 64 -9.39 4.59 -0.88
CA LEU A 64 -9.54 3.24 -1.41
C LEU A 64 -9.08 3.19 -2.86
N VAL A 65 -8.12 2.31 -3.14
CA VAL A 65 -7.53 2.11 -4.46
C VAL A 65 -7.81 0.70 -4.93
N LEU A 66 -8.20 0.51 -6.19
CA LEU A 66 -8.22 -0.78 -6.86
C LEU A 66 -6.86 -1.01 -7.51
N TRP A 67 -6.12 -2.01 -7.03
CA TRP A 67 -4.85 -2.41 -7.61
C TRP A 67 -5.06 -3.53 -8.62
N ARG A 68 -4.47 -3.37 -9.80
CA ARG A 68 -4.51 -4.34 -10.90
C ARG A 68 -3.09 -4.55 -11.41
N GLN A 69 -2.57 -5.74 -11.18
CA GLN A 69 -1.32 -6.17 -11.77
C GLN A 69 -1.60 -7.18 -12.87
N GLU A 70 -1.02 -6.94 -14.05
CA GLU A 70 -1.08 -7.88 -15.17
C GLU A 70 0.19 -8.75 -15.16
N GLU A 71 0.01 -10.07 -15.28
CA GLU A 71 1.08 -11.06 -15.16
C GLU A 71 2.04 -11.08 -16.36
N GLU A 72 1.62 -10.54 -17.52
CA GLU A 72 2.38 -10.59 -18.76
C GLU A 72 2.31 -9.24 -19.49
N GLU A 73 3.38 -8.44 -19.40
CA GLU A 73 3.65 -7.23 -20.20
C GLU A 73 2.69 -6.03 -20.03
N GLY A 74 1.72 -6.07 -19.11
CA GLY A 74 0.88 -4.93 -18.77
C GLY A 74 1.52 -4.00 -17.73
N GLU A 75 1.31 -2.69 -17.85
CA GLU A 75 1.72 -1.72 -16.83
C GLU A 75 0.89 -1.97 -15.55
N SER A 76 1.55 -2.34 -14.45
CA SER A 76 0.92 -2.40 -13.12
C SER A 76 0.22 -1.07 -12.84
N GLY A 77 -1.09 -1.12 -12.62
CA GLY A 77 -1.93 0.06 -12.59
C GLY A 77 -2.81 0.10 -11.36
N TYR A 78 -3.16 1.32 -10.95
CA TYR A 78 -4.07 1.53 -9.84
C TYR A 78 -5.15 2.55 -10.19
N GLU A 79 -6.34 2.35 -9.65
CA GLU A 79 -7.48 3.24 -9.85
C GLU A 79 -7.98 3.70 -8.47
N LEU A 80 -7.95 5.00 -8.22
CA LEU A 80 -8.48 5.57 -6.98
C LEU A 80 -10.00 5.54 -7.03
N LEU A 81 -10.61 4.66 -6.24
CA LEU A 81 -12.05 4.47 -6.21
C LEU A 81 -12.76 5.47 -5.29
N LYS A 82 -12.09 5.84 -4.19
CA LYS A 82 -12.64 6.76 -3.21
C LYS A 82 -11.52 7.50 -2.51
N GLU A 83 -11.52 8.82 -2.65
CA GLU A 83 -10.66 9.69 -1.84
C GLU A 83 -11.14 9.72 -0.39
N LYS A 84 -10.20 9.71 0.55
CA LYS A 84 -10.51 10.09 1.93
C LYS A 84 -10.62 11.61 1.95
N ASP A 85 -11.81 12.11 2.26
CA ASP A 85 -12.03 13.52 2.61
C ASP A 85 -11.01 13.90 3.70
N LEU A 86 -9.96 14.61 3.30
CA LEU A 86 -9.07 15.28 4.24
C LEU A 86 -9.88 16.43 4.84
N PRO A 87 -10.05 16.51 6.17
CA PRO A 87 -10.71 17.66 6.77
C PRO A 87 -9.90 18.93 6.40
N HIS A 88 -10.55 19.82 5.65
CA HIS A 88 -10.04 21.13 5.22
C HIS A 88 -9.68 22.04 6.40
#